data_AF-A0A5C3KDY2-F1
#
_entry.id   AF-A0A5C3KDY2-F1
#
_cell.length_a   1.000
_cell.length_b   1.000
_cell.length_c   1.000
_cell.angle_alpha   90.00
_cell.angle_beta   90.00
_cell.angle_gamma   90.00
#
_symmetry.space_group_name_H-M   'P 1'
#
loop_
_entity.id
_entity.type
_entity.pdbx_description
1 polymer ?
#
loop_
_entity_poly.entity_id
_entity_poly.type
_entity_poly.pdbx_seq_one_letter_code
_entity_poly.pdbx_strand_id
1 'polypeptide(L)' 'TKYISWAGDMEAWFCSQGLWRLVSGSSPCPGEYKAALDIWETRADKAAGWLWLMLESDQKIHVSGIKDDPCTMWK' A
#
# COMPACT_ATOMS: atom_id res chain seq x y z
N THR A 1 3.62 -15.01 -15.97
CA THR A 1 4.89 -15.15 -15.20
C THR A 1 5.46 -13.82 -14.71
N LYS A 2 5.43 -12.70 -15.47
CA LYS A 2 5.92 -11.38 -14.98
C LYS A 2 5.14 -10.76 -13.82
N TYR A 3 3.82 -10.98 -13.75
CA TYR A 3 2.98 -10.44 -12.67
C TYR A 3 3.32 -11.06 -11.30
N ILE A 4 3.63 -12.37 -11.28
CA ILE A 4 3.93 -13.13 -10.06
C ILE A 4 5.27 -12.70 -9.46
N SER A 5 6.27 -12.38 -10.30
CA SER A 5 7.54 -11.84 -9.82
C SER A 5 7.40 -10.42 -9.28
N TRP A 6 6.62 -9.56 -9.96
CA TRP A 6 6.41 -8.18 -9.54
C TRP A 6 5.71 -8.08 -8.19
N ALA A 7 4.61 -8.82 -8.00
CA ALA A 7 3.88 -8.83 -6.74
C ALA A 7 4.75 -9.37 -5.59
N GLY A 8 5.55 -10.42 -5.84
CA GLY A 8 6.47 -10.97 -4.83
C GLY A 8 7.57 -10.00 -4.42
N ASP A 9 8.19 -9.31 -5.39
CA ASP A 9 9.22 -8.30 -5.11
C ASP A 9 8.65 -7.09 -4.36
N MET A 10 7.44 -6.64 -4.72
CA MET A 10 6.72 -5.59 -3.99
C MET A 10 6.40 -5.99 -2.55
N GLU A 11 5.87 -7.20 -2.34
CA GLU A 11 5.57 -7.72 -1.00
C GLU A 11 6.84 -7.78 -0.13
N ALA A 12 7.94 -8.31 -0.68
CA ALA A 12 9.23 -8.35 0.01
C ALA A 12 9.73 -6.93 0.36
N TRP A 13 9.55 -5.98 -0.55
CA TRP A 13 9.89 -4.59 -0.30
C TRP A 13 9.04 -3.98 0.83
N PHE A 14 7.72 -4.15 0.81
CA PHE A 14 6.84 -3.67 1.89
C PHE A 14 7.12 -4.35 3.23
N CYS A 15 7.51 -5.63 3.21
CA CYS A 15 7.98 -6.34 4.40
C CYS A 15 9.24 -5.68 4.98
N SER A 16 10.22 -5.35 4.14
CA SER A 16 11.46 -4.67 4.55
C SER A 16 11.21 -3.29 5.18
N GLN A 17 10.15 -2.61 4.76
CA GLN A 17 9.74 -1.31 5.28
C GLN A 17 8.79 -1.38 6.49
N GLY A 18 8.40 -2.60 6.90
CA GLY A 18 7.39 -2.79 7.95
C GLY A 18 6.00 -2.27 7.55
N LEU A 19 5.72 -2.08 6.26
CA LEU A 19 4.44 -1.58 5.75
C LEU A 19 3.49 -2.71 5.32
N TRP A 20 3.99 -3.93 5.17
CA TRP A 20 3.21 -5.05 4.64
C TRP A 20 1.90 -5.33 5.41
N ARG A 21 1.92 -5.24 6.74
CA ARG A 21 0.70 -5.45 7.54
C ARG A 21 -0.38 -4.43 7.22
N LEU A 22 -0.01 -3.21 6.86
CA LEU A 22 -0.96 -2.17 6.44
C LEU A 22 -1.49 -2.47 5.04
N VAL A 23 -0.60 -2.74 4.08
CA VAL A 23 -0.95 -3.01 2.67
C VAL A 23 -1.82 -4.26 2.53
N SER A 24 -1.50 -5.33 3.25
CA SER A 24 -2.30 -6.57 3.26
C SER A 24 -3.63 -6.45 4.03
N GLY A 25 -3.89 -5.32 4.70
CA GLY A 25 -5.07 -5.11 5.54
C GLY A 25 -5.02 -5.80 6.91
N SER A 26 -3.91 -6.45 7.27
CA SER A 26 -3.71 -7.10 8.57
C SER A 26 -3.59 -6.11 9.75
N SER A 27 -3.32 -4.82 9.47
CA SER A 27 -3.23 -3.73 10.43
C SER A 27 -4.33 -2.71 10.12
N PRO A 28 -5.55 -2.87 10.69
CA PRO A 28 -6.65 -1.96 10.41
C PRO A 28 -6.36 -0.55 10.91
N CYS A 29 -7.06 0.43 10.33
CA CYS A 29 -7.02 1.81 10.77
C CYS A 29 -7.41 1.88 12.26
N PRO A 30 -6.58 2.45 13.14
CA PRO A 30 -6.95 2.69 14.52
C PRO A 30 -8.09 3.72 14.57
N GLY A 31 -9.04 3.54 15.49
CA GLY A 31 -10.20 4.43 15.63
C GLY A 31 -9.83 5.85 16.10
N GLU A 32 -10.72 6.50 16.87
CA GLU A 32 -10.66 7.94 17.20
C GLU A 32 -9.40 8.47 17.93
N TYR A 33 -8.42 7.62 18.24
CA TYR A 33 -7.17 8.03 18.86
C TYR A 33 -6.26 8.74 17.85
N LYS A 34 -6.39 10.08 17.79
CA LYS A 34 -5.71 10.96 16.83
C LYS A 34 -4.23 10.66 16.60
N ALA A 35 -3.45 10.41 17.64
CA ALA A 35 -2.01 10.16 17.49
C ALA A 35 -1.70 8.81 16.82
N ALA A 36 -2.49 7.76 17.09
CA ALA A 36 -2.31 6.48 16.38
C ALA A 36 -2.86 6.57 14.96
N LEU A 37 -3.94 7.33 14.75
CA LEU A 37 -4.50 7.61 13.43
C LEU A 37 -3.49 8.32 12.54
N ASP A 38 -2.90 9.42 13.00
CA ASP A 38 -1.89 10.19 12.24
C ASP A 38 -0.67 9.33 11.86
N ILE A 39 -0.17 8.50 12.78
CA ILE A 39 0.91 7.55 12.51
C ILE A 39 0.50 6.50 11.47
N TRP A 40 -0.74 6.00 11.56
CA TRP A 40 -1.26 5.01 10.62
C TRP A 40 -1.47 5.61 9.23
N GLU A 41 -2.09 6.79 9.14
CA GLU A 41 -2.33 7.54 7.90
C GLU A 41 -1.01 7.91 7.22
N THR A 42 -0.01 8.40 7.97
CA THR A 42 1.34 8.67 7.42
C THR A 42 1.97 7.41 6.80
N ARG A 43 1.75 6.24 7.41
CA ARG A 43 2.23 4.96 6.86
C ARG A 43 1.40 4.51 5.66
N ALA A 44 0.10 4.79 5.64
CA ALA A 44 -0.78 4.52 4.53
C ALA A 44 -0.39 5.35 3.31
N ASP A 45 -0.19 6.66 3.48
CA ASP A 45 0.27 7.57 2.43
C ASP A 45 1.60 7.13 1.84
N LYS A 46 2.55 6.77 2.72
CA LYS A 46 3.84 6.21 2.29
C LYS A 46 3.62 4.96 1.44
N ALA A 47 2.82 4.01 1.93
CA ALA A 47 2.57 2.76 1.21
C ALA A 47 1.89 2.99 -0.16
N ALA A 48 0.91 3.89 -0.21
CA ALA A 48 0.17 4.24 -1.43
C ALA A 48 1.09 4.88 -2.48
N GLY A 49 1.96 5.79 -2.06
CA GLY A 49 2.98 6.39 -2.91
C GLY A 49 3.92 5.34 -3.52
N TRP A 50 4.37 4.38 -2.72
CA TRP A 50 5.21 3.29 -3.23
C TRP A 50 4.46 2.37 -4.18
N LEU A 51 3.22 1.99 -3.87
CA LEU A 51 2.38 1.19 -4.78
C LEU A 51 2.24 1.88 -6.14
N TRP A 52 1.91 3.17 -6.14
CA TRP A 52 1.81 3.95 -7.37
C TRP A 52 3.13 4.01 -8.15
N LEU A 53 4.26 4.10 -7.47
CA LEU A 53 5.57 4.22 -8.11
C LEU A 53 6.02 2.93 -8.79
N MET A 54 5.79 1.75 -8.19
CA MET A 54 6.20 0.50 -8.83
C MET A 54 5.16 -0.10 -9.79
N LEU A 55 3.96 0.47 -9.88
CA LEU A 55 3.02 0.16 -10.95
C LEU A 55 3.50 0.70 -12.29
N GLU A 56 3.32 -0.11 -13.33
CA GLU A 56 3.50 0.33 -14.72
C GLU A 56 2.42 1.34 -15.12
N SER A 57 2.73 2.17 -16.12
CA SER A 57 1.87 3.31 -16.48
C SER A 57 0.48 2.91 -16.97
N ASP A 58 0.38 1.76 -17.64
CA ASP A 58 -0.88 1.16 -18.09
C ASP A 58 -1.72 0.60 -16.93
N GLN A 59 -1.10 0.24 -15.81
CA GLN A 59 -1.81 -0.26 -14.62
C GLN A 59 -2.33 0.86 -13.73
N LYS A 60 -1.68 2.03 -13.74
CA LYS A 60 -2.06 3.20 -12.93
C LYS A 60 -3.49 3.69 -13.19
N ILE A 61 -4.02 3.47 -14.39
CA ILE A 61 -5.40 3.86 -14.73
C ILE A 61 -6.42 3.14 -13.82
N HIS A 62 -6.16 1.89 -13.46
CA HIS A 62 -7.07 1.05 -12.68
C HIS A 62 -7.12 1.44 -11.21
N VAL A 63 -6.02 1.99 -10.67
CA VAL A 63 -5.90 2.37 -9.26
C VAL A 63 -6.03 3.89 -9.03
N SER A 64 -6.15 4.69 -10.10
CA SER A 64 -6.18 6.15 -10.01
C SER A 64 -7.27 6.71 -9.09
N GLY A 65 -8.45 6.07 -9.06
CA GLY A 65 -9.58 6.46 -8.18
C GLY A 65 -9.46 5.98 -6.74
N ILE A 66 -8.51 5.10 -6.44
CA ILE A 66 -8.26 4.51 -5.12
C ILE A 66 -6.82 4.74 -4.65
N LYS A 67 -6.12 5.70 -5.27
CA LYS A 67 -4.68 5.92 -5.12
C LYS A 67 -4.24 6.29 -3.69
N ASP A 68 -5.19 6.68 -2.84
CA ASP A 68 -4.96 7.10 -1.45
C ASP A 68 -5.29 5.95 -0.47
N ASP A 69 -5.77 4.80 -0.96
CA ASP A 69 -6.02 3.60 -0.15
C ASP A 69 -5.09 2.45 -0.59
N PRO A 70 -3.93 2.28 0.06
CA PRO A 70 -2.96 1.25 -0.32
C PRO A 70 -3.48 -0.18 -0.13
N CYS A 71 -4.44 -0.39 0.78
CA CYS A 71 -5.04 -1.71 1.01
C CYS A 71 -5.97 -2.10 -0.13
N THR A 72 -6.73 -1.13 -0.65
CA THR A 72 -7.58 -1.35 -1.83
C THR A 72 -6.77 -1.41 -3.11
N MET A 73 -5.68 -0.64 -3.25
CA MET A 73 -4.77 -0.71 -4.41
C MET A 73 -4.08 -2.08 -4.57
N TRP A 74 -3.84 -2.79 -3.47
CA TRP A 74 -3.14 -4.08 -3.48
C TRP A 74 -4.02 -5.27 -3.91
N LYS A 75 -5.35 -5.14 -3.76
CA LYS A 75 -6.32 -6.22 -4.04
C LYS A 75 -6.61 -6.35 -5.53
#